data_AF-A0A9D0VDM9-F1
#
_entry.id   AF-A0A9D0VDM9-F1
#
_cell.length_a   1.000
_cell.length_b   1.000
_cell.length_c   1.000
_cell.angle_alpha   90.00
_cell.angle_beta   90.00
_cell.angle_gamma   90.00
#
_symmetry.space_group_name_H-M   'P 1'
#
loop_
_entity.id
_entity.type
_entity.pdbx_description
1 polymer ?
#
loop_
_entity_poly.entity_id
_entity_poly.type
_entity_poly.pdbx_seq_one_letter_code
_entity_poly.pdbx_strand_id
1 'polypeptide(L)'
;MTPGTVVTVRLSGGVGAEKDKIRPALVVHDAGPTVLILAITDAQKRRIPTHALIQGYTSGTQVKDALVTCEHAWFLDPSRIEPRSGARDLTEDELGLVGRCLRIALGLRASRPPPGRPDTPRGSVIEVDLFGGVGAEPSALHRALVLSNDAGNYFGRTLLVAPFVDSAIVGVPLASGTLDLARLRIVDVDRIQGGILDTIEGDALQQVEAVLEGLLPAAAAEPRRRRRRRSQARA
;
A
#
# COMPACT_ATOMS: atom_id res chain seq x y z
N MET A 1 -15.86 -8.31 4.28
CA MET A 1 -14.73 -8.28 5.24
C MET A 1 -14.77 -6.95 5.96
N THR A 2 -14.57 -6.92 7.28
CA THR A 2 -14.67 -5.69 8.06
C THR A 2 -13.33 -4.91 8.01
N PRO A 3 -13.29 -3.67 7.50
CA PRO A 3 -12.12 -2.81 7.62
C PRO A 3 -11.72 -2.60 9.08
N GLY A 4 -10.41 -2.56 9.34
CA GLY A 4 -9.86 -2.45 10.70
C GLY A 4 -9.54 -3.79 11.36
N THR A 5 -10.01 -4.91 10.80
CA THR A 5 -9.76 -6.25 11.35
C THR A 5 -8.40 -6.80 10.90
N VAL A 6 -7.64 -7.34 11.85
CA VAL A 6 -6.41 -8.09 11.57
C VAL A 6 -6.74 -9.55 11.26
N VAL A 7 -6.31 -9.99 10.09
CA VAL A 7 -6.51 -11.34 9.55
C VAL A 7 -5.16 -12.01 9.29
N THR A 8 -5.20 -13.33 9.06
CA THR A 8 -4.04 -14.10 8.59
C THR A 8 -4.25 -14.37 7.12
N VAL A 9 -3.27 -13.99 6.28
CA VAL A 9 -3.33 -14.17 4.83
C VAL A 9 -2.23 -15.09 4.35
N ARG A 10 -2.56 -15.88 3.32
CA ARG A 10 -1.61 -16.67 2.55
C ARG A 10 -1.28 -15.93 1.26
N LEU A 11 -0.11 -15.31 1.25
CA LEU A 11 0.47 -14.79 0.01
C LEU A 11 1.13 -15.98 -0.71
N SER A 12 0.86 -16.16 -2.00
CA SER A 12 1.51 -17.16 -2.84
C SER A 12 1.76 -16.64 -4.26
N GLY A 13 2.77 -17.19 -4.94
CA GLY A 13 3.10 -16.88 -6.33
C GLY A 13 3.93 -15.61 -6.55
N GLY A 14 4.60 -15.11 -5.49
CA GLY A 14 5.32 -13.84 -5.50
C GLY A 14 6.82 -13.93 -5.80
N VAL A 15 7.40 -12.85 -6.34
CA VAL A 15 8.87 -12.67 -6.52
C VAL A 15 9.42 -11.74 -5.44
N GLY A 16 10.67 -11.92 -5.03
CA GLY A 16 11.33 -11.03 -4.06
C GLY A 16 10.56 -10.85 -2.74
N ALA A 17 10.16 -9.61 -2.43
CA ALA A 17 9.42 -9.29 -1.21
C ALA A 17 7.97 -9.82 -1.19
N GLU A 18 7.42 -10.16 -2.36
CA GLU A 18 6.10 -10.77 -2.54
C GLU A 18 6.05 -12.26 -2.19
N LYS A 19 7.21 -12.92 -2.07
CA LYS A 19 7.33 -14.38 -1.94
C LYS A 19 6.45 -14.97 -0.85
N ASP A 20 6.01 -16.20 -1.11
CA ASP A 20 5.08 -17.02 -0.35
C ASP A 20 5.29 -16.95 1.16
N LYS A 21 4.33 -16.34 1.85
CA LYS A 21 4.35 -16.15 3.30
C LYS A 21 2.92 -16.21 3.83
N ILE A 22 2.72 -17.04 4.85
CA ILE A 22 1.55 -16.90 5.73
C ILE A 22 1.90 -15.82 6.75
N ARG A 23 1.11 -14.76 6.82
CA ARG A 23 1.41 -13.63 7.71
C ARG A 23 0.17 -12.88 8.17
N PRO A 24 0.26 -12.17 9.29
CA PRO A 24 -0.79 -11.23 9.67
C PRO A 24 -0.86 -10.06 8.70
N ALA A 25 -2.08 -9.58 8.47
CA ALA A 25 -2.39 -8.44 7.64
C ALA A 25 -3.63 -7.70 8.16
N LEU A 26 -3.66 -6.39 7.98
CA LEU A 26 -4.79 -5.54 8.32
C LEU A 26 -5.71 -5.40 7.11
N VAL A 27 -7.00 -5.69 7.27
CA VAL A 27 -8.03 -5.32 6.27
C VAL A 27 -8.25 -3.81 6.33
N VAL A 28 -8.14 -3.14 5.18
CA VAL A 28 -8.27 -1.68 5.08
C VAL A 28 -9.49 -1.26 4.26
N HIS A 29 -9.82 -2.01 3.22
CA HIS A 29 -10.97 -1.75 2.37
C HIS A 29 -11.48 -3.06 1.79
N ASP A 30 -12.80 -3.20 1.66
CA ASP A 30 -13.45 -4.31 0.98
C ASP A 30 -14.10 -3.79 -0.30
N ALA A 31 -13.52 -4.16 -1.45
CA ALA A 31 -14.04 -3.77 -2.74
C ALA A 31 -15.08 -4.77 -3.29
N GLY A 32 -15.34 -5.87 -2.59
CA GLY A 32 -16.20 -6.96 -3.03
C GLY A 32 -15.41 -8.17 -3.53
N PRO A 33 -15.00 -8.22 -4.82
CA PRO A 33 -14.25 -9.35 -5.36
C PRO A 33 -12.80 -9.40 -4.87
N THR A 34 -12.29 -8.28 -4.34
CA THR A 34 -10.94 -8.16 -3.77
C THR A 34 -11.00 -7.34 -2.48
N VAL A 35 -10.02 -7.57 -1.61
CA VAL A 35 -9.89 -6.88 -0.32
C VAL A 35 -8.50 -6.25 -0.24
N LEU A 36 -8.44 -4.96 0.07
CA LEU A 36 -7.20 -4.26 0.36
C LEU A 36 -6.71 -4.66 1.76
N ILE A 37 -5.51 -5.21 1.80
CA ILE A 37 -4.83 -5.56 3.04
C ILE A 37 -3.46 -4.88 3.12
N LEU A 38 -3.01 -4.62 4.35
CA LEU A 38 -1.65 -4.16 4.63
C LEU A 38 -0.92 -5.22 5.44
N ALA A 39 0.26 -5.60 4.98
CA ALA A 39 1.09 -6.54 5.71
C ALA A 39 1.51 -6.03 7.10
N ILE A 40 1.52 -6.94 8.08
CA ILE A 40 2.02 -6.68 9.43
C ILE A 40 3.37 -7.39 9.64
N THR A 41 4.31 -6.73 10.31
CA THR A 41 5.64 -7.25 10.63
C THR A 41 6.07 -6.87 12.05
N ASP A 42 7.22 -7.38 12.49
CA ASP A 42 7.75 -7.14 13.82
C ASP A 42 8.16 -5.68 14.04
N ALA A 43 7.92 -5.15 15.25
CA ALA A 43 8.25 -3.77 15.61
C ALA A 43 9.75 -3.46 15.69
N GLN A 44 10.62 -4.46 15.71
CA GLN A 44 12.08 -4.27 15.68
C GLN A 44 12.61 -3.82 14.30
N LYS A 45 11.78 -3.84 13.25
CA LYS A 45 12.18 -3.36 11.92
C LYS A 45 12.47 -1.85 11.97
N ARG A 46 13.47 -1.40 11.21
CA ARG A 46 13.76 0.04 11.04
C ARG A 46 12.51 0.76 10.57
N ARG A 47 12.07 1.74 11.36
CA ARG A 47 10.86 2.52 11.08
C ARG A 47 11.12 3.53 9.96
N ILE A 48 10.24 3.51 8.96
CA ILE A 48 10.17 4.51 7.89
C ILE A 48 8.80 5.19 7.91
N PRO A 49 8.59 6.31 7.18
CA PRO A 49 7.34 7.07 7.24
C PRO A 49 6.07 6.31 6.83
N THR A 50 6.21 5.18 6.12
CA THR A 50 5.10 4.30 5.72
C THR A 50 4.78 3.22 6.76
N HIS A 51 5.46 3.20 7.91
CA HIS A 51 5.21 2.23 8.99
C HIS A 51 4.31 2.83 10.07
N ALA A 52 3.17 2.19 10.28
CA ALA A 52 2.26 2.49 11.39
C ALA A 52 2.50 1.51 12.54
N LEU A 53 2.87 2.02 13.70
CA LEU A 53 3.01 1.22 14.93
C LEU A 53 1.63 0.89 15.49
N ILE A 54 1.39 -0.39 15.72
CA ILE A 54 0.24 -0.89 16.46
C ILE A 54 0.74 -1.59 17.73
N GLN A 55 0.02 -1.43 18.83
CA GLN A 55 0.46 -1.90 20.13
C GLN A 55 -0.36 -3.09 20.59
N GLY A 56 0.24 -4.02 21.32
CA GLY A 56 -0.50 -5.15 21.88
C GLY A 56 -1.07 -6.10 20.82
N TYR A 57 -0.36 -6.26 19.71
CA TYR A 57 -0.68 -7.24 18.69
C TYR A 57 -0.33 -8.65 19.21
N THR A 58 -1.30 -9.56 19.15
CA THR A 58 -1.11 -10.95 19.58
C THR A 58 -0.68 -11.82 18.41
N SER A 59 0.47 -12.47 18.53
CA SER A 59 0.95 -13.48 17.59
C SER A 59 1.17 -14.79 18.34
N GLY A 60 0.25 -15.75 18.20
CA GLY A 60 0.23 -16.94 19.05
C GLY A 60 -0.04 -16.58 20.51
N THR A 61 0.87 -16.92 21.43
CA THR A 61 0.76 -16.62 22.86
C THR A 61 1.44 -15.31 23.28
N GLN A 62 2.14 -14.64 22.36
CA GLN A 62 2.90 -13.43 22.66
C GLN A 62 2.12 -12.18 22.29
N VAL A 63 2.02 -11.25 23.24
CA VAL A 63 1.56 -9.87 23.02
C VAL A 63 2.79 -9.00 22.78
N LYS A 64 2.87 -8.40 21.60
CA LYS A 64 3.99 -7.51 21.24
C LYS A 64 3.52 -6.37 20.35
N ASP A 65 4.32 -5.32 20.29
CA ASP A 65 4.12 -4.27 19.30
C ASP A 65 4.45 -4.79 17.89
N ALA A 66 3.78 -4.24 16.88
CA ALA A 66 3.99 -4.59 15.48
C ALA A 66 3.92 -3.37 14.57
N LEU A 67 4.42 -3.51 13.34
CA LEU A 67 4.34 -2.47 12.32
C LEU A 67 3.43 -2.93 11.20
N VAL A 68 2.40 -2.13 10.91
CA VAL A 68 1.67 -2.18 9.65
C VAL A 68 2.55 -1.46 8.61
N THR A 69 2.97 -2.19 7.58
CA THR A 69 3.85 -1.66 6.54
C THR A 69 3.03 -1.23 5.33
N CYS A 70 2.75 0.06 5.22
CA CYS A 70 1.82 0.59 4.22
C CYS A 70 2.39 0.58 2.79
N GLU A 71 3.71 0.44 2.65
CA GLU A 71 4.38 0.15 1.38
C GLU A 71 4.15 -1.29 0.91
N HIS A 72 3.60 -2.16 1.78
CA HIS A 72 3.24 -3.54 1.48
C HIS A 72 1.71 -3.73 1.47
N ALA A 73 1.00 -2.87 0.75
CA ALA A 73 -0.44 -2.94 0.49
C ALA A 73 -0.82 -3.86 -0.68
N TRP A 74 -1.78 -4.76 -0.51
CA TRP A 74 -2.22 -5.70 -1.55
C TRP A 74 -3.73 -5.68 -1.70
N PHE A 75 -4.26 -5.73 -2.92
CA PHE A 75 -5.61 -6.26 -3.13
C PHE A 75 -5.50 -7.76 -3.39
N LEU A 76 -6.19 -8.54 -2.56
CA LEU A 76 -6.21 -9.99 -2.62
C LEU A 76 -7.62 -10.51 -2.81
N ASP A 77 -7.73 -11.67 -3.45
CA ASP A 77 -8.95 -12.46 -3.40
C ASP A 77 -9.23 -12.91 -1.95
N PRO A 78 -10.47 -12.77 -1.44
CA PRO A 78 -10.81 -13.18 -0.07
C PRO A 78 -10.50 -14.65 0.25
N SER A 79 -10.42 -15.53 -0.75
CA SER A 79 -10.03 -16.94 -0.56
C SER A 79 -8.61 -17.13 -0.01
N ARG A 80 -7.74 -16.11 -0.11
CA ARG A 80 -6.39 -16.12 0.50
C ARG A 80 -6.40 -15.85 2.01
N ILE A 81 -7.54 -15.48 2.57
CA ILE A 81 -7.70 -15.22 4.00
C ILE A 81 -8.01 -16.54 4.71
N GLU A 82 -7.20 -16.88 5.72
CA GLU A 82 -7.34 -18.16 6.41
C GLU A 82 -8.69 -18.22 7.16
N PRO A 83 -9.38 -19.38 7.16
CA PRO A 83 -10.64 -19.55 7.89
C PRO A 83 -10.48 -19.24 9.39
N ARG A 84 -11.49 -18.59 9.99
CA ARG A 84 -11.49 -18.15 11.41
C ARG A 84 -10.35 -17.16 11.75
N SER A 85 -9.80 -16.49 10.74
CA SER A 85 -8.94 -15.32 10.96
C SER A 85 -9.78 -14.10 11.42
N GLY A 86 -9.13 -13.19 12.15
CA GLY A 86 -9.81 -12.16 12.94
C GLY A 86 -9.25 -12.15 14.35
N ALA A 87 -7.98 -11.75 14.48
CA ALA A 87 -7.28 -11.78 15.76
C ALA A 87 -7.71 -10.63 16.68
N ARG A 88 -7.98 -9.46 16.08
CA ARG A 88 -8.29 -8.20 16.76
C ARG A 88 -8.68 -7.12 15.75
N ASP A 89 -9.53 -6.20 16.19
CA ASP A 89 -9.78 -4.92 15.51
C ASP A 89 -8.83 -3.83 16.01
N LEU A 90 -8.34 -2.99 15.09
CA LEU A 90 -7.59 -1.80 15.42
C LEU A 90 -8.49 -0.75 16.05
N THR A 91 -7.91 0.03 16.95
CA THR A 91 -8.56 1.24 17.48
C THR A 91 -8.63 2.34 16.41
N GLU A 92 -9.51 3.32 16.60
CA GLU A 92 -9.61 4.51 15.74
C GLU A 92 -8.27 5.25 15.60
N ASP A 93 -7.49 5.36 16.68
CA ASP A 93 -6.18 6.02 16.65
C ASP A 93 -5.16 5.22 15.83
N GLU A 94 -5.17 3.90 15.94
CA GLU A 94 -4.32 3.00 15.13
C GLU A 94 -4.73 3.08 13.65
N LEU A 95 -6.03 3.02 13.35
CA LEU A 95 -6.54 3.17 11.98
C LEU A 95 -6.21 4.55 11.40
N GLY A 96 -6.32 5.59 12.22
CA GLY A 96 -5.93 6.94 11.85
C GLY A 96 -4.44 7.08 11.53
N LEU A 97 -3.57 6.37 12.27
CA LEU A 97 -2.14 6.30 11.97
C LEU A 97 -1.88 5.53 10.67
N VAL A 98 -2.55 4.40 10.47
CA VAL A 98 -2.49 3.62 9.22
C VAL A 98 -2.91 4.47 8.03
N GLY A 99 -4.04 5.18 8.13
CA GLY A 99 -4.55 6.07 7.07
C GLY A 99 -3.56 7.16 6.70
N ARG A 100 -2.78 7.70 7.65
CA ARG A 100 -1.68 8.63 7.36
C ARG A 100 -0.52 7.96 6.63
N CYS A 101 -0.04 6.82 7.15
CA CYS A 101 1.10 6.11 6.59
C CYS A 101 0.81 5.58 5.18
N LEU A 102 -0.43 5.17 4.91
CA LEU A 102 -0.88 4.71 3.60
C LEU A 102 -0.94 5.84 2.58
N ARG A 103 -1.42 7.03 2.96
CA ARG A 103 -1.32 8.23 2.11
C ARG A 103 0.11 8.59 1.77
N ILE A 104 1.02 8.46 2.74
CA ILE A 104 2.45 8.63 2.47
C ILE A 104 2.90 7.57 1.46
N ALA A 105 2.61 6.29 1.69
CA ALA A 105 3.00 5.17 0.81
C ALA A 105 2.48 5.32 -0.63
N LEU A 106 1.28 5.89 -0.79
CA LEU A 106 0.62 6.16 -2.06
C LEU A 106 0.90 7.56 -2.60
N GLY A 107 1.88 8.30 -2.06
CA GLY A 107 2.29 9.62 -2.57
C GLY A 107 1.24 10.74 -2.42
N LEU A 108 0.09 10.49 -1.78
CA LEU A 108 -1.01 11.45 -1.58
C LEU A 108 -0.69 12.54 -0.54
N ARG A 109 0.41 12.38 0.19
CA ARG A 109 0.95 13.38 1.10
C ARG A 109 2.43 13.59 0.85
N ALA A 110 2.83 14.86 0.86
CA ALA A 110 4.21 15.26 0.65
C ALA A 110 5.14 14.55 1.65
N SER A 111 5.98 13.69 1.11
CA SER A 111 7.22 13.26 1.75
C SER A 111 8.33 13.66 0.81
N ARG A 112 9.37 14.32 1.34
CA ARG A 112 10.47 14.79 0.50
C ARG A 112 11.17 13.56 -0.07
N PRO A 113 11.18 13.36 -1.41
CA PRO A 113 11.95 12.29 -2.00
C PRO A 113 13.44 12.54 -1.71
N PRO A 114 14.24 11.49 -1.47
CA PRO A 114 15.68 11.64 -1.42
C PRO A 114 16.21 12.16 -2.78
N PRO A 115 17.40 12.78 -2.81
CA PRO A 115 17.98 13.25 -4.06
C PRO A 115 18.26 12.09 -5.03
N GLY A 116 17.93 12.31 -6.30
CA GLY A 116 17.91 11.30 -7.36
C GLY A 116 16.47 11.05 -7.85
N ARG A 117 16.31 10.67 -9.11
CA ARG A 117 15.01 10.21 -9.63
C ARG A 117 14.99 8.69 -9.48
N PRO A 118 13.92 8.08 -8.94
CA PRO A 118 13.81 6.63 -8.98
C PRO A 118 13.74 6.15 -10.43
N ASP A 119 14.21 4.94 -10.70
CA ASP A 119 14.24 4.36 -12.05
C ASP A 119 12.82 4.22 -12.64
N THR A 120 11.82 4.05 -11.77
CA THR A 120 10.40 3.98 -12.14
C THR A 120 9.59 4.89 -11.21
N PRO A 121 9.48 6.20 -11.53
CA PRO A 121 8.80 7.16 -10.68
C PRO A 121 7.29 6.95 -10.64
N ARG A 122 6.66 7.47 -9.58
CA ARG A 122 5.22 7.70 -9.54
C ARG A 122 4.72 8.35 -10.83
N GLY A 123 3.59 7.87 -11.34
CA GLY A 123 3.01 8.38 -12.58
C GLY A 123 3.48 7.65 -13.83
N SER A 124 4.58 6.88 -13.76
CA SER A 124 5.01 6.06 -14.89
C SER A 124 4.00 4.98 -15.23
N VAL A 125 3.77 4.81 -16.53
CA VAL A 125 3.05 3.67 -17.11
C VAL A 125 4.08 2.66 -17.57
N ILE A 126 3.96 1.44 -17.06
CA ILE A 126 4.87 0.33 -17.34
C ILE A 126 4.10 -0.86 -17.88
N GLU A 127 4.82 -1.79 -18.48
CA GLU A 127 4.33 -3.15 -18.69
C GLU A 127 4.85 -4.04 -17.57
N VAL A 128 3.98 -4.83 -16.96
CA VAL A 128 4.34 -5.64 -15.80
C VAL A 128 3.68 -7.01 -15.84
N ASP A 129 4.47 -8.02 -15.51
CA ASP A 129 4.01 -9.39 -15.38
C ASP A 129 3.27 -9.61 -14.04
N LEU A 130 1.94 -9.72 -14.11
CA LEU A 130 1.08 -10.03 -12.96
C LEU A 130 0.70 -11.52 -12.86
N PHE A 131 1.36 -12.43 -13.59
CA PHE A 131 1.14 -13.88 -13.46
C PHE A 131 1.31 -14.34 -12.00
N GLY A 132 0.47 -15.30 -11.60
CA GLY A 132 0.37 -15.80 -10.22
C GLY A 132 -0.81 -15.23 -9.41
N GLY A 133 -1.64 -14.37 -10.03
CA GLY A 133 -2.93 -13.96 -9.46
C GLY A 133 -3.85 -15.15 -9.21
N VAL A 134 -4.58 -15.11 -8.10
CA VAL A 134 -5.61 -16.10 -7.74
C VAL A 134 -6.99 -15.44 -7.78
N GLY A 135 -7.95 -16.08 -8.44
CA GLY A 135 -9.35 -15.61 -8.45
C GLY A 135 -9.51 -14.27 -9.18
N ALA A 136 -10.04 -13.25 -8.50
CA ALA A 136 -10.32 -11.92 -9.10
C ALA A 136 -9.07 -11.05 -9.38
N GLU A 137 -7.90 -11.56 -9.01
CA GLU A 137 -6.60 -10.95 -9.16
C GLU A 137 -6.10 -10.94 -10.64
N PRO A 138 -5.51 -9.84 -11.15
CA PRO A 138 -4.85 -9.86 -12.46
C PRO A 138 -3.82 -10.99 -12.57
N SER A 139 -3.76 -11.67 -13.71
CA SER A 139 -2.95 -12.89 -13.89
C SER A 139 -2.37 -13.01 -15.30
N ALA A 140 -1.81 -11.93 -15.83
CA ALA A 140 -1.17 -11.86 -17.14
C ALA A 140 -0.23 -10.65 -17.21
N LEU A 141 0.33 -10.40 -18.39
CA LEU A 141 1.02 -9.16 -18.70
C LEU A 141 0.01 -8.01 -18.79
N HIS A 142 0.23 -6.93 -18.05
CA HIS A 142 -0.65 -5.75 -18.07
C HIS A 142 0.16 -4.47 -18.19
N ARG A 143 -0.41 -3.48 -18.89
CA ARG A 143 -0.03 -2.09 -18.64
C ARG A 143 -0.50 -1.70 -17.25
N ALA A 144 0.32 -1.01 -16.49
CA ALA A 144 -0.03 -0.54 -15.15
C ALA A 144 0.57 0.84 -14.84
N LEU A 145 -0.15 1.64 -14.07
CA LEU A 145 0.32 2.91 -13.52
C LEU A 145 1.04 2.67 -12.20
N VAL A 146 2.23 3.24 -12.04
CA VAL A 146 2.97 3.25 -10.77
C VAL A 146 2.39 4.30 -9.81
N LEU A 147 1.91 3.82 -8.66
CA LEU A 147 1.24 4.59 -7.61
C LEU A 147 2.04 4.67 -6.31
N SER A 148 3.20 4.01 -6.25
CA SER A 148 4.09 4.12 -5.09
C SER A 148 4.52 5.55 -4.86
N ASN A 149 4.91 5.85 -3.62
CA ASN A 149 5.67 7.06 -3.36
C ASN A 149 7.12 6.91 -3.81
N ASP A 150 7.71 8.06 -4.15
CA ASP A 150 9.12 8.17 -4.47
C ASP A 150 9.94 8.52 -3.22
N ALA A 151 9.53 8.09 -2.02
CA ALA A 151 10.16 8.54 -0.77
C ALA A 151 10.34 7.41 0.24
N GLY A 152 9.25 6.98 0.89
CA GLY A 152 9.28 5.91 1.89
C GLY A 152 9.75 4.58 1.31
N ASN A 153 9.40 4.30 0.06
CA ASN A 153 9.80 3.10 -0.67
C ASN A 153 10.83 3.37 -1.78
N TYR A 154 11.53 4.52 -1.72
CA TYR A 154 12.44 4.96 -2.78
C TYR A 154 13.57 3.96 -3.10
N PHE A 155 14.12 3.30 -2.07
CA PHE A 155 15.13 2.25 -2.24
C PHE A 155 14.53 0.84 -2.25
N GLY A 156 13.20 0.75 -2.21
CA GLY A 156 12.49 -0.51 -2.27
C GLY A 156 12.47 -1.06 -3.68
N ARG A 157 12.53 -2.38 -3.78
CA ARG A 157 12.33 -3.10 -5.05
C ARG A 157 10.86 -3.34 -5.36
N THR A 158 9.95 -2.94 -4.47
CA THR A 158 8.51 -3.15 -4.64
C THR A 158 7.84 -1.88 -5.13
N LEU A 159 6.88 -2.01 -6.03
CA LEU A 159 6.03 -0.95 -6.52
C LEU A 159 4.57 -1.35 -6.29
N LEU A 160 3.78 -0.47 -5.71
CA LEU A 160 2.34 -0.46 -5.84
C LEU A 160 1.94 0.10 -7.22
N VAL A 161 1.19 -0.70 -7.98
CA VAL A 161 0.78 -0.42 -9.36
C VAL A 161 -0.71 -0.68 -9.53
N ALA A 162 -1.37 0.06 -10.43
CA ALA A 162 -2.76 -0.20 -10.82
C ALA A 162 -2.83 -0.61 -12.29
N PRO A 163 -3.36 -1.80 -12.62
CA PRO A 163 -3.46 -2.25 -14.00
C PRO A 163 -4.53 -1.47 -14.77
N PHE A 164 -4.31 -1.35 -16.08
CA PHE A 164 -5.34 -0.93 -17.03
C PHE A 164 -6.18 -2.13 -17.47
N VAL A 165 -7.48 -1.93 -17.56
CA VAL A 165 -8.48 -2.93 -17.96
C VAL A 165 -9.57 -2.31 -18.83
N ASP A 166 -10.35 -3.16 -19.50
CA ASP A 166 -11.48 -2.74 -20.33
C ASP A 166 -12.67 -2.22 -19.49
N SER A 167 -12.89 -2.81 -18.31
CA SER A 167 -13.92 -2.37 -17.37
C SER A 167 -13.41 -2.46 -15.93
N ALA A 168 -13.54 -1.35 -15.19
CA ALA A 168 -13.14 -1.26 -13.79
C ALA A 168 -14.36 -1.01 -12.90
N ILE A 169 -14.32 -1.55 -11.68
CA ILE A 169 -15.34 -1.31 -10.64
C ILE A 169 -15.05 0.03 -9.94
N VAL A 170 -13.77 0.30 -9.67
CA VAL A 170 -13.28 1.58 -9.12
C VAL A 170 -12.14 2.03 -10.01
N GLY A 171 -12.38 3.04 -10.85
CA GLY A 171 -11.40 3.41 -11.86
C GLY A 171 -11.48 4.80 -12.43
N VAL A 172 -10.38 5.21 -13.06
CA VAL A 172 -10.24 6.49 -13.75
C VAL A 172 -10.10 6.21 -15.25
N PRO A 173 -10.98 6.75 -16.10
CA PRO A 173 -10.82 6.64 -17.54
C PRO A 173 -9.63 7.49 -17.98
N LEU A 174 -8.67 6.87 -18.65
CA LEU A 174 -7.52 7.52 -19.25
C LEU A 174 -7.43 7.15 -20.73
N ALA A 175 -6.63 7.89 -21.50
CA ALA A 175 -6.43 7.61 -22.92
C ALA A 175 -5.91 6.18 -23.19
N SER A 176 -5.21 5.59 -22.23
CA SER A 176 -4.66 4.24 -22.29
C SER A 176 -5.59 3.13 -21.79
N GLY A 177 -6.84 3.43 -21.43
CA GLY A 177 -7.83 2.49 -20.89
C GLY A 177 -8.35 2.94 -19.52
N THR A 178 -9.10 2.06 -18.84
CA THR A 178 -9.59 2.36 -17.49
C THR A 178 -8.64 1.80 -16.45
N LEU A 179 -8.13 2.64 -15.55
CA LEU A 179 -7.35 2.16 -14.41
C LEU A 179 -8.24 1.41 -13.42
N ASP A 180 -7.89 0.19 -13.04
CA ASP A 180 -8.62 -0.57 -12.03
C ASP A 180 -7.95 -0.46 -10.66
N LEU A 181 -8.38 0.53 -9.88
CA LEU A 181 -7.84 0.77 -8.54
C LEU A 181 -8.30 -0.30 -7.54
N ALA A 182 -9.38 -1.03 -7.82
CA ALA A 182 -9.78 -2.20 -7.02
C ALA A 182 -8.90 -3.43 -7.26
N ARG A 183 -8.01 -3.37 -8.26
CA ARG A 183 -7.05 -4.43 -8.59
C ARG A 183 -5.61 -3.99 -8.49
N LEU A 184 -5.32 -2.94 -7.72
CA LEU A 184 -3.94 -2.52 -7.49
C LEU A 184 -3.12 -3.64 -6.82
N ARG A 185 -1.85 -3.67 -7.17
CA ARG A 185 -0.93 -4.76 -6.86
C ARG A 185 0.39 -4.23 -6.38
N ILE A 186 1.03 -5.02 -5.52
CA ILE A 186 2.47 -4.88 -5.33
C ILE A 186 3.18 -5.79 -6.31
N VAL A 187 4.18 -5.23 -6.96
CA VAL A 187 5.06 -5.90 -7.89
C VAL A 187 6.51 -5.62 -7.52
N ASP A 188 7.38 -6.61 -7.59
CA ASP A 188 8.83 -6.43 -7.59
C ASP A 188 9.22 -5.83 -8.94
N VAL A 189 10.19 -4.93 -8.96
CA VAL A 189 10.71 -4.29 -10.17
C VAL A 189 11.19 -5.31 -11.21
N ASP A 190 11.57 -6.52 -10.78
CA ASP A 190 11.95 -7.61 -11.68
C ASP A 190 10.80 -8.13 -12.55
N ARG A 191 9.54 -7.83 -12.20
CA ARG A 191 8.37 -8.17 -13.02
C ARG A 191 8.12 -7.17 -14.15
N ILE A 192 8.79 -6.02 -14.14
CA ILE A 192 8.65 -5.01 -15.20
C ILE A 192 9.22 -5.58 -16.50
N GLN A 193 8.42 -5.50 -17.57
CA GLN A 193 8.85 -5.88 -18.91
C GLN A 193 9.18 -4.61 -19.70
N GLY A 194 10.42 -4.53 -20.19
CA GLY A 194 10.89 -3.37 -20.94
C GLY A 194 11.12 -2.14 -20.05
N GLY A 195 10.60 -0.99 -20.45
CA GLY A 195 10.84 0.30 -19.79
C GLY A 195 9.55 1.10 -19.57
N ILE A 196 9.73 2.38 -19.22
CA ILE A 196 8.60 3.30 -19.08
C ILE A 196 7.97 3.54 -20.46
N LEU A 197 6.70 3.22 -20.59
CA LEU A 197 5.93 3.38 -21.82
C LEU A 197 5.37 4.79 -21.97
N ASP A 198 4.95 5.39 -20.85
CA ASP A 198 4.33 6.70 -20.78
C ASP A 198 4.42 7.26 -19.35
N THR A 199 4.02 8.51 -19.13
CA THR A 199 3.90 9.11 -17.80
C THR A 199 2.62 9.92 -17.68
N ILE A 200 1.85 9.65 -16.62
CA ILE A 200 0.65 10.38 -16.25
C ILE A 200 1.01 11.42 -15.19
N GLU A 201 0.69 12.68 -15.47
CA GLU A 201 0.96 13.82 -14.59
C GLU A 201 -0.25 14.77 -14.55
N GLY A 202 -0.14 15.83 -13.75
CA GLY A 202 -1.14 16.90 -13.70
C GLY A 202 -2.53 16.40 -13.31
N ASP A 203 -3.55 16.86 -14.04
CA ASP A 203 -4.96 16.63 -13.72
C ASP A 203 -5.33 15.14 -13.75
N ALA A 204 -4.73 14.36 -14.66
CA ALA A 204 -4.98 12.93 -14.76
C ALA A 204 -4.48 12.18 -13.52
N LEU A 205 -3.29 12.53 -13.02
CA LEU A 205 -2.79 11.96 -11.77
C LEU A 205 -3.65 12.41 -10.57
N GLN A 206 -4.07 13.68 -10.53
CA GLN A 206 -4.94 14.21 -9.47
C GLN A 206 -6.30 13.47 -9.41
N GLN A 207 -6.87 13.10 -10.55
CA GLN A 207 -8.11 12.29 -10.58
C GLN A 207 -7.90 10.91 -9.94
N VAL A 208 -6.78 10.24 -10.24
CA VAL A 208 -6.42 8.97 -9.61
C VAL A 208 -6.24 9.14 -8.11
N GLU A 209 -5.57 10.21 -7.69
CA GLU A 209 -5.34 10.52 -6.28
C GLU A 209 -6.65 10.77 -5.52
N ALA A 210 -7.60 11.48 -6.13
CA ALA A 210 -8.91 11.73 -5.53
C ALA A 210 -9.71 10.43 -5.31
N VAL A 211 -9.66 9.50 -6.25
CA VAL A 211 -10.32 8.19 -6.10
C VAL A 211 -9.62 7.36 -5.02
N LEU A 212 -8.29 7.31 -5.04
CA LEU A 212 -7.51 6.60 -4.02
C LEU A 212 -7.82 7.12 -2.62
N GLU A 213 -7.85 8.44 -2.43
CA GLU A 213 -8.14 9.09 -1.15
C GLU A 213 -9.48 8.65 -0.55
N GLY A 214 -10.50 8.43 -1.40
CA GLY A 214 -11.82 7.93 -0.99
C GLY A 214 -11.84 6.47 -0.53
N LEU A 215 -10.83 5.67 -0.89
CA LEU A 215 -10.72 4.26 -0.48
C LEU A 215 -10.01 4.09 0.87
N LEU A 216 -9.33 5.12 1.37
CA LEU A 216 -8.46 5.01 2.54
C LEU A 216 -9.21 5.32 3.85
N PRO A 217 -8.85 4.68 4.97
CA PRO A 217 -9.33 5.07 6.29
C PRO A 217 -9.07 6.55 6.55
N ALA A 218 -9.92 7.17 7.36
CA ALA A 218 -9.69 8.55 7.80
C ALA A 218 -8.29 8.70 8.39
N ALA A 219 -7.56 9.74 7.99
CA ALA A 219 -6.25 10.01 8.56
C ALA A 219 -6.41 10.69 9.92
N ALA A 220 -5.71 10.21 10.95
CA ALA A 220 -5.67 10.93 12.22
C ALA A 220 -4.98 12.29 12.03
N ALA A 221 -5.45 13.30 12.76
CA ALA A 221 -4.87 14.64 12.73
C ALA A 221 -3.36 14.61 13.05
N GLU A 222 -2.56 15.48 12.41
CA GLU A 222 -1.14 15.59 12.75
C GLU A 222 -1.01 15.97 14.23
N PRO A 223 -0.14 15.29 15.01
CA PRO A 223 0.19 15.79 16.33
C PRO A 223 0.79 17.18 16.16
N ARG A 224 0.10 18.21 16.67
CA ARG A 224 0.58 19.59 16.65
C ARG A 224 2.02 19.59 17.12
N ARG A 225 2.98 19.90 16.23
CA ARG A 225 4.39 20.01 16.60
C ARG A 225 4.47 20.96 17.78
N ARG A 226 4.75 20.44 18.99
CA ARG A 226 5.12 21.29 20.12
C ARG A 226 6.37 22.03 19.68
N ARG A 227 6.24 23.32 19.35
CA ARG A 227 7.37 24.23 19.19
C ARG A 227 8.19 24.08 20.47
N ARG A 228 9.31 23.35 20.41
CA ARG A 228 10.33 23.42 21.46
C ARG A 228 10.78 24.87 21.49
N ARG A 229 10.25 25.65 22.44
CA ARG A 229 10.84 26.93 22.82
C ARG A 229 12.25 26.59 23.29
N ARG A 230 13.25 26.86 22.45
CA ARG A 230 14.64 26.92 22.90
C ARG A 230 14.72 28.08 23.87
N SER A 231 14.59 27.80 25.16
CA SER A 231 15.01 28.72 26.21
C SER A 231 16.53 28.86 26.10
N GLN A 232 16.98 29.96 25.52
CA GLN A 232 18.35 30.43 25.69
C GLN A 232 18.49 30.83 27.17
N ALA A 233 19.08 29.95 27.96
CA ALA A 233 19.76 30.36 29.19
C ALA A 233 21.23 30.55 28.79
N ARG A 234 21.62 31.81 28.57
CA ARG A 234 23.03 32.20 28.61
C ARG A 234 23.34 32.49 30.08
N ALA A 235 24.25 31.70 30.65
CA ALA A 235 25.04 32.08 31.81
C ALA A 235 26.24 32.91 31.32
#